data_AF-A0A2D7VQ41-F1
#
_entry.id   AF-A0A2D7VQ41-F1
#
_cell.length_a   1.000
_cell.length_b   1.000
_cell.length_c   1.000
_cell.angle_alpha   90.00
_cell.angle_beta   90.00
_cell.angle_gamma   90.00
#
_symmetry.space_group_name_H-M   'P 1'
#
loop_
_entity.id
_entity.type
_entity.pdbx_description
1 polymer ?
#
loop_
_entity_poly.entity_id
_entity_poly.type
_entity_poly.pdbx_seq_one_letter_code
_entity_poly.pdbx_strand_id
1 'polypeptide(L)'
;MLYHILGFASAALFLLTWLGLWSQIKAMTRYQLHVASDNDDANHSLSLNQFGSSYFAFFSIFLFGISVEPFNHYLVWTRFGALILTLIIIWKIWQHRRTKISGYVAAV
;
A
#
# COMPACT_ATOMS: atom_id res chain seq x y z
N MET A 1 -20.20 7.43 -24.17
CA MET A 1 -19.32 6.34 -24.65
C MET A 1 -17.86 6.58 -24.30
N LEU A 2 -17.25 7.69 -24.74
CA LEU A 2 -15.84 8.00 -24.44
C LEU A 2 -15.50 8.04 -22.94
N TYR A 3 -16.40 8.57 -22.10
CA TYR A 3 -16.27 8.53 -20.64
C TYR A 3 -16.07 7.12 -20.08
N HIS A 4 -16.87 6.15 -20.53
CA HIS A 4 -16.76 4.76 -20.07
C HIS A 4 -15.49 4.08 -20.55
N ILE A 5 -15.04 4.39 -21.77
CA ILE A 5 -13.79 3.84 -22.33
C ILE A 5 -12.59 4.37 -21.55
N LEU A 6 -12.52 5.69 -21.34
CA LEU A 6 -11.43 6.30 -20.59
C LEU A 6 -11.46 5.92 -19.10
N GLY A 7 -12.66 5.87 -18.51
CA GLY A 7 -12.86 5.40 -17.14
C GLY A 7 -12.40 3.96 -16.96
N PHE A 8 -12.77 3.07 -17.89
CA PHE A 8 -12.31 1.69 -17.89
C PHE A 8 -10.80 1.57 -18.09
N ALA A 9 -10.22 2.30 -19.05
CA ALA A 9 -8.78 2.28 -19.30
C ALA A 9 -7.99 2.77 -18.07
N SER A 10 -8.44 3.87 -17.45
CA SER A 10 -7.86 4.37 -16.20
C SER A 10 -7.95 3.34 -15.07
N ALA A 11 -9.12 2.72 -14.91
CA ALA A 11 -9.31 1.67 -13.91
C ALA A 11 -8.39 0.46 -14.14
N ALA A 12 -8.29 0.00 -15.38
CA ALA A 12 -7.44 -1.12 -15.77
C ALA A 12 -5.95 -0.83 -15.53
N LEU A 13 -5.47 0.36 -15.91
CA LEU A 13 -4.10 0.78 -15.62
C LEU A 13 -3.85 0.87 -14.11
N PHE A 14 -4.83 1.34 -13.34
CA PHE A 14 -4.67 1.42 -11.88
C PHE A 14 -4.62 0.05 -11.19
N LEU A 15 -5.17 -1.00 -11.79
CA LEU A 15 -4.99 -2.37 -11.27
C LEU A 15 -3.53 -2.82 -11.32
N LEU A 16 -2.69 -2.24 -12.19
CA LEU A 16 -1.24 -2.49 -12.16
C LEU A 16 -0.62 -2.01 -10.83
N THR A 17 -1.13 -0.91 -10.27
CA THR A 17 -0.74 -0.43 -8.94
C THR A 17 -1.08 -1.47 -7.87
N TRP A 18 -2.22 -2.15 -7.96
CA TRP A 18 -2.56 -3.21 -7.02
C TRP A 18 -1.57 -4.36 -7.08
N LEU A 19 -1.18 -4.78 -8.29
CA LEU A 19 -0.17 -5.82 -8.48
C LEU A 19 1.18 -5.41 -7.87
N GLY A 20 1.57 -4.15 -8.03
CA GLY A 20 2.77 -3.57 -7.41
C GLY A 20 2.72 -3.60 -5.89
N LEU A 21 1.64 -3.09 -5.29
CA LEU A 21 1.44 -3.10 -3.83
C LEU A 21 1.39 -4.54 -3.28
N TRP A 22 0.71 -5.45 -3.96
CA TRP A 22 0.67 -6.86 -3.58
C TRP A 22 2.04 -7.53 -3.66
N SER A 23 2.83 -7.23 -4.69
CA SER A 23 4.21 -7.70 -4.81
C SER A 23 5.07 -7.22 -3.64
N GLN A 24 4.92 -5.95 -3.23
CA GLN A 24 5.61 -5.39 -2.06
C GLN A 24 5.20 -6.08 -0.76
N ILE A 25 3.90 -6.34 -0.54
CA ILE A 25 3.42 -7.08 0.64
C ILE A 25 4.04 -8.47 0.71
N LYS A 26 4.08 -9.19 -0.43
CA LYS A 26 4.71 -10.51 -0.52
C LYS A 26 6.22 -10.44 -0.27
N ALA A 27 6.91 -9.45 -0.83
CA ALA A 27 8.33 -9.24 -0.60
C ALA A 27 8.61 -9.00 0.90
N MET A 28 7.91 -8.06 1.53
CA MET A 28 8.02 -7.78 2.97
C MET A 28 7.82 -9.03 3.83
N THR A 29 6.83 -9.87 3.48
CA THR A 29 6.54 -11.10 4.23
C THR A 29 7.64 -12.15 4.05
N ARG A 30 8.22 -12.28 2.84
CA ARG A 30 9.36 -13.18 2.60
C ARG A 30 10.62 -12.73 3.35
N TYR A 31 10.91 -11.43 3.38
CA TYR A 31 12.03 -10.90 4.16
C TYR A 31 11.82 -11.09 5.66
N GLN A 32 10.59 -10.90 6.18
CA GLN A 32 10.29 -11.20 7.59
C GLN A 32 10.56 -12.65 7.98
N LEU A 33 10.36 -13.61 7.07
CA LEU A 33 10.69 -15.02 7.30
C LEU A 33 12.21 -15.29 7.29
N HIS A 34 12.98 -14.56 6.47
CA HIS A 34 14.44 -14.73 6.38
C HIS A 34 15.24 -13.95 7.45
N VAL A 35 14.72 -12.83 7.97
CA VAL A 35 15.37 -12.04 9.03
C VAL A 35 15.39 -12.77 10.39
N ALA A 36 14.67 -13.89 10.53
CA ALA A 36 14.89 -14.82 11.65
C ALA A 36 16.25 -15.55 11.56
N SER A 37 16.96 -15.48 10.42
CA SER A 37 18.19 -16.25 10.19
C SER A 37 19.39 -15.44 9.72
N ASP A 38 19.28 -14.18 9.30
CA ASP A 38 20.48 -13.37 9.04
C ASP A 38 20.23 -11.85 9.07
N ASN A 39 21.29 -11.15 9.47
CA ASN A 39 21.32 -9.78 9.97
C ASN A 39 21.40 -8.75 8.84
N ASP A 40 20.60 -8.90 7.77
CA ASP A 40 20.73 -8.06 6.57
C ASP A 40 19.60 -7.03 6.43
N ASP A 41 20.00 -5.76 6.46
CA ASP A 41 19.17 -4.59 6.68
C ASP A 41 18.52 -4.08 5.37
N ALA A 42 17.96 -4.99 4.57
CA ALA A 42 17.29 -4.67 3.31
C ALA A 42 16.00 -3.83 3.47
N ASN A 43 15.52 -3.63 4.71
CA ASN A 43 14.30 -2.88 5.03
C ASN A 43 14.55 -1.39 5.37
N HIS A 44 15.80 -0.90 5.32
CA HIS A 44 16.13 0.47 5.74
C HIS A 44 15.56 1.55 4.79
N SER A 45 15.17 1.21 3.56
CA SER A 45 14.76 2.20 2.55
C SER A 45 13.23 2.34 2.33
N LEU A 46 12.39 1.48 2.93
CA LEU A 46 10.93 1.61 2.77
C LEU A 46 10.39 2.74 3.66
N SER A 47 10.20 3.91 3.04
CA SER A 47 9.74 5.12 3.71
C SER A 47 8.26 5.02 4.08
N LEU A 48 7.97 4.91 5.39
CA LEU A 48 6.62 4.99 5.96
C LEU A 48 5.88 6.24 5.45
N ASN A 49 6.60 7.35 5.29
CA ASN A 49 6.04 8.62 4.82
C ASN A 49 5.60 8.55 3.36
N GLN A 50 6.30 7.78 2.52
CA GLN A 50 5.93 7.60 1.10
C GLN A 50 4.63 6.80 0.97
N PHE A 51 4.48 5.71 1.73
CA PHE A 51 3.23 4.95 1.75
C PHE A 51 2.10 5.73 2.43
N GLY A 52 2.40 6.47 3.49
CA GLY A 52 1.43 7.35 4.16
C GLY A 52 0.89 8.44 3.22
N SER A 53 1.77 9.12 2.48
CA SER A 53 1.37 10.11 1.48
C SER A 53 0.54 9.48 0.37
N SER A 54 0.93 8.28 -0.11
CA SER A 54 0.17 7.53 -1.12
C SER A 54 -1.21 7.13 -0.61
N TYR A 55 -1.33 6.72 0.66
CA TYR A 55 -2.60 6.39 1.31
C TYR A 55 -3.52 7.61 1.32
N PHE A 56 -3.05 8.78 1.77
CA PHE A 56 -3.85 10.00 1.76
C PHE A 56 -4.24 10.43 0.34
N ALA A 57 -3.35 10.29 -0.64
CA ALA A 57 -3.68 10.58 -2.03
C ALA A 57 -4.80 9.65 -2.56
N PHE A 58 -4.72 8.34 -2.31
CA PHE A 58 -5.77 7.41 -2.69
C PHE A 58 -7.08 7.69 -1.95
N PHE A 59 -7.00 8.12 -0.69
CA PHE A 59 -8.16 8.46 0.14
C PHE A 59 -8.88 9.70 -0.38
N SER A 60 -8.13 10.77 -0.69
CA SER A 60 -8.69 11.99 -1.28
C SER A 60 -9.37 11.70 -2.62
N ILE A 61 -8.75 10.89 -3.48
CA ILE A 61 -9.35 10.53 -4.78
C ILE A 61 -10.57 9.60 -4.61
N PHE A 62 -10.55 8.71 -3.62
CA PHE A 62 -11.71 7.89 -3.25
C PHE A 62 -12.88 8.78 -2.80
N LEU A 63 -12.63 9.72 -1.88
CA LEU A 63 -13.63 10.70 -1.44
C LEU A 63 -14.16 11.53 -2.60
N PHE A 64 -13.28 12.01 -3.48
CA PHE A 64 -13.69 12.71 -4.69
C PHE A 64 -14.63 11.86 -5.57
N GLY A 65 -14.30 10.58 -5.78
CA GLY A 65 -15.11 9.68 -6.60
C GLY A 65 -16.49 9.38 -6.05
N ILE A 66 -16.67 9.36 -4.71
CA ILE A 66 -17.98 9.19 -4.08
C ILE A 66 -18.78 10.50 -4.02
N SER A 67 -18.11 11.65 -3.98
CA SER A 67 -18.75 12.97 -3.84
C SER A 67 -19.17 13.58 -5.18
N VAL A 68 -18.60 13.14 -6.30
CA VAL A 68 -18.97 13.63 -7.62
C VAL A 68 -20.26 12.97 -8.11
N GLU A 69 -21.17 13.76 -8.68
CA GLU A 69 -22.37 13.28 -9.37
C GLU A 69 -22.22 13.39 -10.89
N PRO A 70 -22.51 12.32 -11.66
CA PRO A 70 -22.90 10.99 -11.19
C PRO A 70 -21.72 10.21 -10.58
N PHE A 71 -22.03 9.29 -9.67
CA PHE A 71 -21.07 8.46 -8.96
C PHE A 71 -20.03 7.82 -9.90
N ASN A 72 -18.74 8.05 -9.63
CA ASN A 72 -17.66 7.55 -10.48
C ASN A 72 -17.11 6.21 -9.99
N HIS A 73 -17.79 5.13 -10.38
CA HIS A 73 -17.41 3.77 -9.96
C HIS A 73 -16.02 3.33 -10.41
N TYR A 74 -15.51 3.85 -11.53
CA TYR A 74 -14.17 3.51 -12.03
C TYR A 74 -13.06 3.99 -11.08
N LEU A 75 -13.24 5.16 -10.46
CA LEU A 75 -12.31 5.70 -9.48
C LEU A 75 -12.51 5.05 -8.11
N VAL A 76 -13.76 4.93 -7.65
CA VAL A 76 -14.07 4.50 -6.28
C VAL A 76 -13.55 3.10 -5.99
N TRP A 77 -13.89 2.12 -6.84
CA TRP A 77 -13.52 0.72 -6.58
C TRP A 77 -12.01 0.49 -6.66
N THR A 78 -11.35 1.14 -7.63
CA THR A 78 -9.91 0.98 -7.82
C THR A 78 -9.12 1.63 -6.68
N ARG A 79 -9.58 2.77 -6.15
CA ARG A 79 -8.94 3.40 -4.99
C ARG A 79 -9.23 2.67 -3.69
N PHE A 80 -10.43 2.12 -3.52
CA PHE A 80 -10.80 1.37 -2.32
C PHE A 80 -9.86 0.20 -2.04
N GLY A 81 -9.58 -0.66 -3.04
CA GLY A 81 -8.63 -1.76 -2.81
C GLY A 81 -7.19 -1.29 -2.63
N ALA A 82 -6.76 -0.23 -3.32
CA ALA A 82 -5.43 0.35 -3.09
C ALA A 82 -5.27 0.95 -1.68
N LEU A 83 -6.34 1.50 -1.09
CA LEU A 83 -6.36 1.94 0.30
C LEU A 83 -6.14 0.78 1.26
N ILE A 84 -6.84 -0.34 1.04
CA ILE A 84 -6.66 -1.54 1.86
C ILE A 84 -5.22 -2.06 1.74
N LEU A 85 -4.69 -2.17 0.52
CA LEU A 85 -3.34 -2.67 0.28
C LEU A 85 -2.26 -1.76 0.90
N THR A 86 -2.38 -0.44 0.73
CA THR A 86 -1.44 0.51 1.33
C THR A 86 -1.55 0.53 2.86
N LEU A 87 -2.75 0.39 3.43
CA LEU A 87 -2.93 0.25 4.87
C LEU A 87 -2.25 -1.01 5.43
N ILE A 88 -2.38 -2.14 4.74
CA ILE A 88 -1.67 -3.39 5.10
C ILE A 88 -0.15 -3.19 5.10
N ILE A 89 0.39 -2.48 4.09
CA ILE A 89 1.83 -2.16 4.02
C ILE A 89 2.24 -1.29 5.21
N ILE A 90 1.53 -0.20 5.47
CA ILE A 90 1.80 0.71 6.60
C ILE A 90 1.79 -0.07 7.92
N TRP A 91 0.79 -0.93 8.11
CA TRP A 91 0.66 -1.76 9.29
C TRP A 91 1.84 -2.74 9.44
N LYS A 92 2.25 -3.41 8.35
CA LYS A 92 3.43 -4.30 8.35
C LYS A 92 4.73 -3.55 8.68
N ILE A 93 4.92 -2.35 8.13
CA ILE A 93 6.09 -1.50 8.46
C ILE A 93 6.07 -1.12 9.94
N TRP A 94 4.91 -0.74 10.48
CA TRP A 94 4.75 -0.39 11.89
C TRP A 94 5.05 -1.58 12.82
N GLN A 95 4.51 -2.77 12.50
CA GLN A 95 4.77 -4.00 13.25
C GLN A 95 6.26 -4.36 13.24
N HIS A 96 6.91 -4.30 12.08
CA HIS A 96 8.34 -4.60 11.91
C HIS A 96 9.25 -3.67 12.73
N ARG A 97 8.90 -2.39 12.84
CA ARG A 97 9.65 -1.43 13.66
C ARG A 97 9.52 -1.72 15.15
N ARG A 98 8.35 -2.16 15.61
CA ARG A 98 8.11 -2.50 17.03
C ARG A 98 8.84 -3.78 17.45
N THR A 99 8.91 -4.79 16.59
CA THR A 99 9.63 -6.04 16.88
C THR A 99 11.14 -5.85 16.92
N LYS A 100 11.72 -5.03 16.03
CA LYS A 100 13.15 -4.67 16.08
C LYS A 100 13.52 -3.97 17.41
N ILE A 101 12.76 -2.98 17.85
CA ILE A 101 13.03 -2.24 19.10
C ILE A 101 12.97 -3.18 20.33
N SER A 102 12.07 -4.17 20.33
CA SER A 102 11.97 -5.14 21.42
C SER A 102 13.18 -6.08 21.51
N GLY A 103 13.85 -6.37 20.39
CA GLY A 103 15.05 -7.22 20.38
C GLY A 103 16.27 -6.53 20.99
N TYR A 104 16.43 -5.22 20.79
CA TYR A 104 17.55 -4.47 21.36
C TYR A 104 17.45 -4.31 22.89
N VAL A 105 16.24 -4.21 23.44
CA VAL A 105 16.04 -4.07 24.89
C VAL A 105 16.25 -5.40 25.63
N ALA A 106 16.05 -6.54 24.97
CA ALA A 106 16.30 -7.87 25.55
C ALA A 106 17.77 -8.31 25.46
N ALA A 107 18.61 -7.60 24.69
CA ALA A 107 20.01 -7.92 24.46
C ALA A 107 20.99 -7.02 25.23
N VAL A 108 20.48 -6.03 25.98
CA VAL A 108 21.23 -5.19 26.95
C VAL A 108 20.93 -5.70 28.35
#